data_AF-A0A7X8U4L8-F1
#
_entry.id   AF-A0A7X8U4L8-F1
#
_cell.length_a   1.000
_cell.length_b   1.000
_cell.length_c   1.000
_cell.angle_alpha   90.00
_cell.angle_beta   90.00
_cell.angle_gamma   90.00
#
_symmetry.space_group_name_H-M   'P 1'
#
loop_
_entity.id
_entity.type
_entity.pdbx_description
1 polymer ?
#
loop_
_entity_poly.entity_id
_entity_poly.type
_entity_poly.pdbx_seq_one_letter_code
_entity_poly.pdbx_strand_id
1 'polypeptide(L)'
;MPGTEKGSILLTAMYTIVVLTLILLGAATLAQLEGTIGVRHVRSLQAAYLAEGAIDVARATIFCCPAVLEDPAFSYDLELETPELQGEAKVQVTRPSRNGSIIIQARATLADGAKKRLEVSLTAPPAYALYSQGLCLNPVLNMTGIHIEYPLEGQFIISPGTQGAYQVFEGIDEPFPEEGHTHRYRPPVMAIDYWKKAAAGDRADWGSYTYHYIDGSTSLPPVLSKAIYAVDGDVLIHGSVQMADCIIIASGDISAANTGSQSSNIEGLLFAGRNINLYQAEEEMRIYGNLVAAGNINAGCGGNICLTSPSDQEYVRRAPLGIRNKLGFLSMISYKEIMN
;
A
#
# COMPACT_ATOMS: atom_id res chain seq x y z
N MET A 1 -15.40 -88.69 8.66
CA MET A 1 -15.92 -87.36 8.28
C MET A 1 -14.75 -86.42 8.02
N PRO A 2 -14.40 -86.13 6.75
CA PRO A 2 -13.49 -85.04 6.41
C PRO A 2 -14.19 -84.08 5.43
N GLY A 3 -14.78 -82.99 5.92
CA GLY A 3 -15.52 -82.04 5.08
C GLY A 3 -15.52 -80.59 5.58
N THR A 4 -14.93 -80.29 6.72
CA THR A 4 -15.05 -78.99 7.41
C THR A 4 -13.86 -78.04 7.18
N GLU A 5 -12.64 -78.54 6.96
CA GLU A 5 -11.45 -77.68 6.84
C GLU A 5 -11.32 -76.98 5.47
N LYS A 6 -11.64 -77.67 4.37
CA LYS A 6 -11.56 -77.09 3.01
C LYS A 6 -12.61 -76.01 2.76
N GLY A 7 -13.79 -76.12 3.38
CA GLY A 7 -14.83 -75.09 3.31
C GLY A 7 -14.47 -73.82 4.08
N SER A 8 -13.78 -73.95 5.22
CA SER A 8 -13.34 -72.80 6.02
C SER A 8 -12.23 -71.99 5.33
N ILE A 9 -11.25 -72.64 4.71
CA ILE A 9 -10.14 -71.96 4.03
C ILE A 9 -10.64 -71.19 2.79
N LEU A 10 -11.57 -71.79 2.03
CA LEU A 10 -12.17 -71.13 0.87
C LEU A 10 -12.97 -69.89 1.29
N LEU A 11 -13.73 -69.98 2.40
CA LEU A 11 -14.48 -68.86 2.94
C LEU A 11 -13.55 -67.72 3.38
N THR A 12 -12.45 -68.06 4.08
CA THR A 12 -11.43 -67.08 4.49
C THR A 12 -10.78 -66.42 3.27
N ALA A 13 -10.40 -67.19 2.25
CA ALA A 13 -9.81 -66.66 1.03
C ALA A 13 -10.76 -65.71 0.27
N MET A 14 -12.04 -66.07 0.16
CA MET A 14 -13.05 -65.19 -0.43
C MET A 14 -13.23 -63.91 0.38
N TYR A 15 -13.26 -64.00 1.71
CA TYR A 15 -13.37 -62.83 2.58
C TYR A 15 -12.16 -61.91 2.47
N THR A 16 -10.95 -62.48 2.42
CA THR A 16 -9.70 -61.74 2.22
C THR A 16 -9.67 -61.04 0.86
N ILE A 17 -10.12 -61.70 -0.21
CA ILE A 17 -10.22 -61.08 -1.55
C ILE A 17 -11.21 -59.93 -1.54
N VAL A 18 -12.39 -60.09 -0.93
CA VAL A 18 -13.39 -59.02 -0.82
C VAL A 18 -12.83 -57.83 -0.03
N VAL A 19 -12.19 -58.07 1.12
CA VAL A 19 -11.57 -57.01 1.94
C VAL A 19 -10.46 -56.29 1.17
N LEU A 20 -9.57 -57.02 0.50
CA LEU A 20 -8.50 -56.43 -0.32
C LEU A 20 -9.07 -55.59 -1.47
N THR A 21 -10.13 -56.06 -2.11
CA THR A 21 -10.78 -55.34 -3.21
C THR A 21 -11.42 -54.04 -2.71
N LEU A 22 -12.04 -54.07 -1.51
CA LEU A 22 -12.60 -52.87 -0.88
C LEU A 22 -11.51 -51.87 -0.48
N ILE A 23 -10.37 -52.34 0.04
CA ILE A 23 -9.23 -51.48 0.37
C ILE A 23 -8.65 -50.83 -0.89
N LEU A 24 -8.45 -51.61 -1.97
CA LEU A 24 -7.94 -51.09 -3.24
C LEU A 24 -8.89 -50.06 -3.87
N LEU A 25 -10.20 -50.33 -3.84
CA LEU A 25 -11.22 -49.40 -4.33
C LEU A 25 -11.27 -48.12 -3.47
N GLY A 26 -11.14 -48.25 -2.15
CA GLY A 26 -11.05 -47.12 -1.23
C GLY A 26 -9.81 -46.26 -1.49
N ALA A 27 -8.64 -46.88 -1.71
CA ALA A 27 -7.41 -46.16 -2.02
C ALA A 27 -7.47 -45.45 -3.39
N ALA A 28 -8.04 -46.10 -4.41
CA ALA A 28 -8.21 -45.51 -5.73
C ALA A 28 -9.16 -44.29 -5.71
N THR A 29 -10.26 -44.39 -4.97
CA THR A 29 -11.21 -43.27 -4.82
C THR A 29 -10.61 -42.11 -4.02
N LEU A 30 -9.83 -42.39 -2.97
CA LEU A 30 -9.07 -41.38 -2.22
C LEU A 30 -8.05 -40.65 -3.11
N ALA A 31 -7.24 -41.37 -3.88
CA ALA A 31 -6.27 -40.77 -4.79
C ALA A 31 -6.94 -39.88 -5.86
N GLN A 32 -8.09 -40.33 -6.39
CA GLN A 32 -8.87 -39.53 -7.34
C GLN A 32 -9.48 -38.28 -6.71
N LEU A 33 -9.95 -38.37 -5.45
CA LEU A 33 -10.44 -37.24 -4.68
C LEU A 33 -9.33 -36.23 -4.40
N GLU A 34 -8.16 -36.67 -3.96
CA GLU A 34 -6.98 -35.82 -3.73
C GLU A 34 -6.55 -35.10 -5.01
N GLY A 35 -6.47 -35.80 -6.14
CA GLY A 35 -6.17 -35.19 -7.43
C GLY A 35 -7.20 -34.12 -7.82
N THR A 36 -8.48 -34.41 -7.61
CA THR A 36 -9.57 -33.46 -7.90
C THR A 36 -9.52 -32.24 -6.99
N ILE A 37 -9.22 -32.42 -5.70
CA ILE A 37 -9.06 -31.33 -4.73
C ILE A 37 -7.85 -30.47 -5.09
N GLY A 38 -6.71 -31.08 -5.44
CA GLY A 38 -5.50 -30.37 -5.84
C GLY A 38 -5.73 -29.49 -7.07
N VAL A 39 -6.36 -30.04 -8.12
CA VAL A 39 -6.70 -29.27 -9.33
C VAL A 39 -7.66 -28.12 -9.02
N ARG A 40 -8.70 -28.36 -8.21
CA ARG A 40 -9.63 -27.29 -7.80
C ARG A 40 -8.93 -26.21 -6.96
N HIS A 41 -7.99 -26.59 -6.11
CA HIS A 41 -7.23 -25.67 -5.29
C HIS A 41 -6.34 -24.75 -6.14
N VAL A 42 -5.57 -25.32 -7.08
CA VAL A 42 -4.72 -24.54 -8.01
C VAL A 42 -5.56 -23.58 -8.84
N ARG A 43 -6.71 -24.02 -9.37
CA ARG A 43 -7.63 -23.16 -10.13
C ARG A 43 -8.22 -22.04 -9.28
N SER A 44 -8.56 -22.32 -8.02
CA SER A 44 -9.06 -21.30 -7.09
C SER A 44 -8.00 -20.24 -6.80
N LEU A 45 -6.73 -20.65 -6.63
CA LEU A 45 -5.60 -19.73 -6.47
C LEU A 45 -5.39 -18.87 -7.72
N GLN A 46 -5.41 -19.49 -8.90
CA GLN A 46 -5.30 -18.77 -10.18
C GLN A 46 -6.40 -17.71 -10.35
N ALA A 47 -7.66 -18.06 -10.07
CA ALA A 47 -8.76 -17.10 -10.11
C ALA A 47 -8.63 -15.99 -9.04
N ALA A 48 -8.03 -16.29 -7.87
CA ALA A 48 -7.73 -15.29 -6.85
C ALA A 48 -6.65 -14.31 -7.33
N TYR A 49 -5.55 -14.80 -7.91
CA TYR A 49 -4.50 -13.95 -8.48
C TYR A 49 -5.05 -13.00 -9.56
N LEU A 50 -5.95 -13.48 -10.41
CA LEU A 50 -6.61 -12.64 -11.42
C LEU A 50 -7.45 -11.52 -10.77
N ALA A 51 -8.22 -11.85 -9.74
CA ALA A 51 -9.02 -10.87 -9.01
C ALA A 51 -8.16 -9.86 -8.24
N GLU A 52 -7.03 -10.26 -7.66
CA GLU A 52 -6.06 -9.36 -7.02
C GLU A 52 -5.41 -8.42 -8.03
N GLY A 53 -4.99 -8.93 -9.19
CA GLY A 53 -4.47 -8.10 -10.28
C GLY A 53 -5.48 -7.04 -10.73
N ALA A 54 -6.77 -7.41 -10.80
CA ALA A 54 -7.82 -6.46 -11.13
C ALA A 54 -8.03 -5.38 -10.07
N ILE A 55 -7.92 -5.72 -8.78
CA ILE A 55 -7.93 -4.73 -7.68
C ILE A 55 -6.74 -3.78 -7.81
N ASP A 56 -5.56 -4.29 -8.13
CA ASP A 56 -4.37 -3.47 -8.28
C ASP A 56 -4.46 -2.51 -9.48
N VAL A 57 -5.00 -2.96 -10.61
CA VAL A 57 -5.28 -2.06 -11.75
C VAL A 57 -6.32 -1.00 -11.35
N ALA A 58 -7.35 -1.38 -10.61
CA ALA A 58 -8.37 -0.44 -10.15
C ALA A 58 -7.83 0.63 -9.20
N ARG A 59 -6.96 0.24 -8.26
CA ARG A 59 -6.24 1.17 -7.39
C ARG A 59 -5.43 2.17 -8.21
N ALA A 60 -4.72 1.68 -9.23
CA ALA A 60 -3.95 2.51 -10.13
C ALA A 60 -4.81 3.50 -10.92
N THR A 61 -5.93 3.04 -11.48
CA THR A 61 -6.88 3.87 -12.24
C THR A 61 -7.48 4.97 -11.39
N ILE A 62 -7.94 4.63 -10.18
CA ILE A 62 -8.48 5.60 -9.21
C ILE A 62 -7.43 6.65 -8.85
N PHE A 63 -6.17 6.22 -8.68
CA PHE A 63 -5.06 7.12 -8.41
C PHE A 63 -4.83 8.10 -9.59
N CYS A 64 -4.86 7.61 -10.83
CA CYS A 64 -4.60 8.41 -12.02
C CYS A 64 -5.73 9.38 -12.35
N CYS A 65 -6.97 8.97 -12.13
CA CYS A 65 -8.17 9.73 -12.45
C CYS A 65 -9.12 9.74 -11.26
N PRO A 66 -8.90 10.57 -10.23
CA PRO A 66 -9.79 10.64 -9.07
C PRO A 66 -11.25 11.00 -9.44
N ALA A 67 -11.46 11.64 -10.59
CA ALA A 67 -12.78 11.96 -11.13
C ALA A 67 -13.67 10.73 -11.35
N VAL A 68 -13.11 9.52 -11.51
CA VAL A 68 -13.91 8.27 -11.55
C VAL A 68 -14.71 8.03 -10.27
N LEU A 69 -14.44 8.77 -9.19
CA LEU A 69 -15.14 8.73 -7.92
C LEU A 69 -16.16 9.86 -7.74
N GLU A 70 -16.37 10.70 -8.75
CA GLU A 70 -17.51 11.61 -8.79
C GLU A 70 -18.81 10.82 -8.95
N ASP A 71 -18.77 9.69 -9.64
CA ASP A 71 -19.84 8.70 -9.64
C ASP A 71 -19.81 7.90 -8.33
N PRO A 72 -20.90 7.87 -7.54
CA PRO A 72 -20.97 7.04 -6.33
C PRO A 72 -20.82 5.53 -6.60
N ALA A 73 -21.04 5.06 -7.83
CA ALA A 73 -20.88 3.66 -8.21
C ALA A 73 -20.33 3.53 -9.65
N PHE A 74 -19.00 3.50 -9.78
CA PHE A 74 -18.33 3.29 -11.05
C PHE A 74 -18.06 1.79 -11.28
N SER A 75 -18.31 1.29 -12.49
CA SER A 75 -18.03 -0.11 -12.84
C SER A 75 -17.43 -0.19 -14.23
N TYR A 76 -16.44 -1.07 -14.38
CA TYR A 76 -15.83 -1.35 -15.67
C TYR A 76 -15.35 -2.80 -15.73
N ASP A 77 -15.26 -3.32 -16.93
CA ASP A 77 -14.72 -4.64 -17.20
C ASP A 77 -13.22 -4.50 -17.46
N LEU A 78 -12.42 -5.36 -16.82
CA LEU A 78 -10.98 -5.43 -16.98
C LEU A 78 -10.63 -6.79 -17.59
N GLU A 79 -10.25 -6.77 -18.86
CA GLU A 79 -9.61 -7.92 -19.49
C GLU A 79 -8.13 -7.93 -19.10
N LEU A 80 -7.72 -8.97 -18.39
CA LEU A 80 -6.31 -9.18 -18.03
C LEU A 80 -5.73 -10.22 -19.00
N GLU A 81 -5.09 -9.74 -20.06
CA GLU A 81 -4.30 -10.58 -20.94
C GLU A 81 -2.92 -10.83 -20.30
N THR A 82 -2.86 -11.78 -19.36
CA THR A 82 -1.57 -12.33 -18.92
C THR A 82 -1.37 -13.71 -19.55
N PRO A 83 -0.18 -14.01 -20.11
CA PRO A 83 0.05 -15.24 -20.88
C PRO A 83 -0.20 -16.54 -20.10
N GLU A 84 -0.28 -16.48 -18.77
CA GLU A 84 -0.47 -17.63 -17.88
C GLU A 84 -1.89 -17.72 -17.25
N LEU A 85 -2.70 -16.66 -17.38
CA LEU A 85 -4.03 -16.54 -16.76
C LEU A 85 -5.00 -15.92 -17.77
N GLN A 86 -5.69 -16.77 -18.54
CA GLN A 86 -6.79 -16.34 -19.40
C GLN A 86 -8.10 -16.29 -18.62
N GLY A 87 -8.70 -15.11 -18.54
CA GLY A 87 -9.97 -14.89 -17.86
C GLY A 87 -10.39 -13.43 -17.89
N GLU A 88 -11.61 -13.18 -17.41
CA GLU A 88 -12.19 -11.85 -17.32
C GLU A 88 -12.34 -11.44 -15.86
N ALA A 89 -12.05 -10.18 -15.54
CA ALA A 89 -12.29 -9.61 -14.23
C ALA A 89 -13.23 -8.42 -14.32
N LYS A 90 -14.38 -8.48 -13.65
CA LYS A 90 -15.26 -7.33 -13.51
C LYS A 90 -14.93 -6.56 -12.25
N VAL A 91 -14.69 -5.25 -12.39
CA VAL A 91 -14.39 -4.36 -11.27
C VAL A 91 -15.55 -3.42 -11.00
N GLN A 92 -15.99 -3.37 -9.75
CA GLN A 92 -16.93 -2.39 -9.25
C GLN A 92 -16.27 -1.56 -8.16
N VAL A 93 -16.27 -0.24 -8.34
CA VAL A 93 -15.74 0.75 -7.41
C VAL A 93 -16.92 1.52 -6.83
N THR A 94 -17.13 1.40 -5.53
CA THR A 94 -18.21 2.10 -4.83
C THR A 94 -17.62 3.13 -3.88
N ARG A 95 -18.08 4.37 -3.99
CA ARG A 95 -17.81 5.44 -3.02
C ARG A 95 -19.03 5.58 -2.10
N PRO A 96 -18.94 5.20 -0.82
CA PRO A 96 -20.01 5.41 0.13
C PRO A 96 -20.33 6.90 0.25
N SER A 97 -21.63 7.23 0.32
CA SER A 97 -22.14 8.60 0.44
C SER A 97 -21.71 9.31 1.74
N ARG A 98 -21.22 8.55 2.72
CA ARG A 98 -20.54 9.06 3.91
C ARG A 98 -19.36 8.17 4.24
N ASN A 99 -18.22 8.82 4.48
CA ASN A 99 -16.93 8.26 4.89
C ASN A 99 -16.04 7.72 3.77
N GLY A 100 -14.84 8.31 3.66
CA GLY A 100 -13.81 8.11 2.63
C GLY A 100 -13.14 6.74 2.60
N SER A 101 -13.91 5.66 2.53
CA SER A 101 -13.41 4.33 2.15
C SER A 101 -13.95 3.96 0.78
N ILE A 102 -13.09 3.53 -0.13
CA ILE A 102 -13.51 3.02 -1.44
C ILE A 102 -13.65 1.52 -1.34
N ILE A 103 -14.74 0.96 -1.84
CA ILE A 103 -14.89 -0.49 -1.94
C ILE A 103 -14.61 -0.88 -3.39
N ILE A 104 -13.62 -1.75 -3.58
CA ILE A 104 -13.35 -2.39 -4.87
C ILE A 104 -13.77 -3.84 -4.78
N GLN A 105 -14.71 -4.25 -5.61
CA GLN A 105 -15.07 -5.64 -5.81
C GLN A 105 -14.52 -6.11 -7.14
N ALA A 106 -13.76 -7.20 -7.14
CA ALA A 106 -13.27 -7.86 -8.33
C ALA A 106 -13.87 -9.25 -8.45
N ARG A 107 -14.46 -9.56 -9.60
CA ARG A 107 -14.97 -10.89 -9.93
C ARG A 107 -14.18 -11.47 -11.09
N ALA A 108 -13.33 -12.45 -10.79
CA ALA A 108 -12.55 -13.18 -11.78
C ALA A 108 -13.27 -14.45 -12.25
N THR A 109 -13.24 -14.71 -13.55
CA THR A 109 -13.66 -15.98 -14.16
C THR A 109 -12.56 -16.47 -15.10
N LEU A 110 -11.98 -17.64 -14.81
CA LEU A 110 -11.04 -18.30 -15.73
C LEU A 110 -11.78 -18.91 -16.92
N ALA A 111 -11.08 -19.09 -18.04
CA ALA A 111 -11.62 -19.71 -19.25
C ALA A 111 -12.22 -21.11 -19.02
N ASP A 112 -11.74 -21.85 -18.02
CA ASP A 112 -12.25 -23.17 -17.64
C ASP A 112 -13.45 -23.15 -16.67
N GLY A 113 -13.94 -21.95 -16.34
CA GLY A 113 -15.13 -21.72 -15.52
C GLY A 113 -14.89 -21.57 -14.02
N ALA A 114 -13.65 -21.64 -13.53
CA ALA A 114 -13.35 -21.32 -12.13
C ALA A 114 -13.64 -19.84 -11.84
N LYS A 115 -14.30 -19.56 -10.71
CA LYS A 115 -14.73 -18.21 -10.34
C LYS A 115 -14.20 -17.83 -8.96
N LYS A 116 -13.80 -16.58 -8.81
CA LYS A 116 -13.45 -15.99 -7.51
C LYS A 116 -14.04 -14.59 -7.42
N ARG A 117 -14.50 -14.21 -6.22
CA ARG A 117 -14.94 -12.85 -5.92
C ARG A 117 -14.18 -12.34 -4.72
N LEU A 118 -13.51 -11.22 -4.90
CA LEU A 118 -12.78 -10.52 -3.86
C LEU A 118 -13.41 -9.15 -3.64
N GLU A 119 -13.40 -8.71 -2.41
CA GLU A 119 -13.76 -7.36 -2.01
C GLU A 119 -12.65 -6.78 -1.16
N VAL A 120 -12.26 -5.56 -1.51
CA VAL A 120 -11.26 -4.79 -0.78
C VAL A 120 -11.84 -3.44 -0.43
N SER A 121 -11.79 -3.10 0.85
CA SER A 121 -12.03 -1.73 1.30
C SER A 121 -10.70 -1.01 1.35
N LEU A 122 -10.64 0.18 0.79
CA LEU A 122 -9.46 1.02 0.68
C LEU A 122 -9.71 2.36 1.37
N THR A 123 -8.66 3.03 1.83
CA THR A 123 -8.72 4.47 2.10
C THR A 123 -8.95 5.26 0.81
N ALA A 124 -9.52 6.46 0.90
CA ALA A 124 -9.74 7.34 -0.25
C ALA A 124 -8.40 7.77 -0.92
N PRO A 125 -8.42 8.17 -2.21
CA PRO A 125 -7.24 8.37 -3.04
C PRO A 125 -6.41 9.58 -2.61
N PRO A 126 -5.26 9.83 -3.26
CA PRO A 126 -4.22 10.75 -2.80
C PRO A 126 -4.62 12.23 -2.74
N ALA A 127 -5.88 12.63 -2.92
CA ALA A 127 -6.29 14.04 -2.87
C ALA A 127 -5.92 14.74 -1.54
N TYR A 128 -5.51 13.98 -0.52
CA TYR A 128 -4.95 14.49 0.73
C TYR A 128 -3.44 14.76 0.60
N ALA A 129 -3.01 15.96 0.97
CA ALA A 129 -1.58 16.26 1.12
C ALA A 129 -0.99 15.63 2.39
N LEU A 130 -1.83 15.32 3.38
CA LEU A 130 -1.43 14.80 4.69
C LEU A 130 -2.08 13.46 4.98
N TYR A 131 -1.26 12.52 5.46
CA TYR A 131 -1.66 11.20 5.92
C TYR A 131 -0.88 10.88 7.20
N SER A 132 -1.52 10.95 8.36
CA SER A 132 -0.85 10.69 9.64
C SER A 132 -1.82 10.28 10.75
N GLN A 133 -1.29 9.78 11.87
CA GLN A 133 -2.08 9.61 13.08
C GLN A 133 -2.48 10.97 13.64
N GLY A 134 -1.51 11.86 13.82
CA GLY A 134 -1.69 13.25 14.22
C GLY A 134 -0.66 14.18 13.58
N LEU A 135 -0.81 15.48 13.88
CA LEU A 135 0.10 16.54 13.47
C LEU A 135 0.48 17.33 14.71
N CYS A 136 1.78 17.42 15.00
CA CYS A 136 2.28 18.08 16.21
C CYS A 136 3.22 19.23 15.85
N LEU A 137 2.94 20.42 16.37
CA LEU A 137 3.79 21.59 16.24
C LEU A 137 4.73 21.71 17.45
N ASN A 138 6.00 21.99 17.17
CA ASN A 138 7.11 22.10 18.11
C ASN A 138 7.17 20.99 19.18
N PRO A 139 7.00 19.69 18.82
CA PRO A 139 7.26 18.62 19.77
C PRO A 139 8.76 18.54 20.06
N VAL A 140 9.14 17.87 21.15
CA VAL A 140 10.54 17.51 21.38
C VAL A 140 10.99 16.56 20.28
N LEU A 141 11.74 17.10 19.31
CA LEU A 141 12.26 16.34 18.19
C LEU A 141 13.59 15.70 18.59
N ASN A 142 13.60 14.36 18.70
CA ASN A 142 14.82 13.60 18.88
C ASN A 142 15.29 13.05 17.54
N MET A 143 15.98 13.90 16.78
CA MET A 143 16.63 13.51 15.53
C MET A 143 18.08 13.15 15.83
N THR A 144 18.57 12.05 15.28
CA THR A 144 19.92 11.55 15.50
C THR A 144 20.95 12.67 15.20
N GLY A 145 21.60 13.21 16.24
CA GLY A 145 22.60 14.27 16.13
C GLY A 145 22.07 15.72 16.07
N ILE A 146 20.76 15.95 16.15
CA ILE A 146 20.16 17.30 16.20
C ILE A 146 19.21 17.35 17.40
N HIS A 147 19.67 18.01 18.47
CA HIS A 147 18.84 18.28 19.65
C HIS A 147 18.18 19.65 19.49
N ILE A 148 16.85 19.68 19.51
CA ILE A 148 16.08 20.92 19.47
C ILE A 148 15.52 21.12 20.87
N GLU A 149 16.11 22.06 21.59
CA GLU A 149 15.59 22.58 22.84
C GLU A 149 14.85 23.87 22.51
N TYR A 150 13.82 24.21 23.30
CA TYR A 150 13.01 25.43 23.25
C TYR A 150 11.79 25.42 22.31
N PRO A 151 10.66 26.02 22.76
CA PRO A 151 9.54 26.28 21.88
C PRO A 151 9.97 27.31 20.84
N LEU A 152 9.82 26.96 19.58
CA LEU A 152 10.10 27.86 18.47
C LEU A 152 8.84 28.71 18.19
N GLU A 153 9.03 29.95 17.76
CA GLU A 153 7.91 30.91 17.56
C GLU A 153 7.20 30.77 16.20
N GLY A 154 7.69 29.87 15.35
CA GLY A 154 7.17 29.65 14.02
C GLY A 154 5.87 28.87 13.96
N GLN A 155 5.27 28.85 12.77
CA GLN A 155 3.94 28.26 12.53
C GLN A 155 3.95 27.20 11.44
N PHE A 156 3.02 26.25 11.52
CA PHE A 156 2.70 25.32 10.45
C PHE A 156 1.49 25.85 9.68
N ILE A 157 1.73 26.43 8.50
CA ILE A 157 0.74 27.10 7.66
C ILE A 157 0.28 26.15 6.57
N ILE A 158 -1.03 26.07 6.37
CA ILE A 158 -1.62 25.13 5.40
C ILE A 158 -2.49 25.90 4.44
N SER A 159 -2.23 25.70 3.15
CA SER A 159 -2.94 26.41 2.10
C SER A 159 -4.42 26.00 2.06
N PRO A 160 -5.35 26.95 1.80
CA PRO A 160 -6.76 26.62 1.62
C PRO A 160 -6.98 25.52 0.58
N GLY A 161 -7.88 24.58 0.87
CA GLY A 161 -8.16 23.42 0.00
C GLY A 161 -7.19 22.25 0.17
N THR A 162 -6.18 22.37 1.04
CA THR A 162 -5.32 21.24 1.41
C THR A 162 -6.07 20.29 2.33
N GLN A 163 -6.32 19.08 1.83
CA GLN A 163 -7.01 18.06 2.58
C GLN A 163 -6.00 17.17 3.35
N GLY A 164 -6.41 16.69 4.52
CA GLY A 164 -5.65 15.71 5.31
C GLY A 164 -6.52 14.52 5.76
N ALA A 165 -5.91 13.34 5.83
CA ALA A 165 -6.46 12.14 6.42
C ALA A 165 -5.72 11.84 7.73
N TYR A 166 -6.48 11.78 8.84
CA TYR A 166 -5.95 11.61 10.19
C TYR A 166 -6.55 10.40 10.90
N GLN A 167 -5.86 9.80 11.87
CA GLN A 167 -6.46 8.78 12.73
C GLN A 167 -7.09 9.42 13.96
N VAL A 168 -6.40 10.39 14.57
CA VAL A 168 -6.84 11.17 15.73
C VAL A 168 -6.48 12.63 15.49
N PHE A 169 -7.41 13.55 15.77
CA PHE A 169 -7.13 14.98 15.65
C PHE A 169 -6.72 15.53 17.02
N GLU A 170 -5.46 15.38 17.37
CA GLU A 170 -4.86 15.91 18.61
C GLU A 170 -3.60 16.70 18.26
N GLY A 171 -3.45 17.92 18.82
CA GLY A 171 -2.15 18.62 18.83
C GLY A 171 -2.04 20.00 18.16
N ILE A 172 -3.16 20.66 17.79
CA ILE A 172 -3.13 22.05 17.27
C ILE A 172 -4.27 22.84 17.90
N ASP A 173 -3.94 23.95 18.57
CA ASP A 173 -4.90 24.83 19.27
C ASP A 173 -5.84 25.58 18.30
N GLU A 174 -5.49 25.66 17.02
CA GLU A 174 -6.37 26.13 15.95
C GLU A 174 -6.89 24.93 15.14
N PRO A 175 -8.20 24.61 15.22
CA PRO A 175 -8.77 23.52 14.44
C PRO A 175 -8.62 23.84 12.97
N PHE A 176 -8.05 22.90 12.20
CA PHE A 176 -8.19 22.95 10.75
C PHE A 176 -9.67 23.10 10.42
N PRO A 177 -10.04 23.95 9.43
CA PRO A 177 -11.43 24.08 9.02
C PRO A 177 -11.97 22.69 8.65
N GLU A 178 -12.99 22.21 9.37
CA GLU A 178 -13.50 20.83 9.31
C GLU A 178 -13.94 20.38 7.89
N GLU A 179 -14.12 21.31 6.96
CA GLU A 179 -14.49 21.03 5.57
C GLU A 179 -13.33 20.39 4.78
N GLY A 180 -13.40 19.07 4.60
CA GLY A 180 -12.52 18.33 3.68
C GLY A 180 -11.54 17.36 4.32
N HIS A 181 -11.51 17.26 5.66
CA HIS A 181 -10.68 16.29 6.38
C HIS A 181 -11.40 14.96 6.63
N THR A 182 -10.63 13.88 6.82
CA THR A 182 -11.21 12.58 7.19
C THR A 182 -10.48 11.93 8.36
N HIS A 183 -11.22 11.43 9.35
CA HIS A 183 -10.68 10.78 10.56
C HIS A 183 -10.53 9.26 10.37
N ARG A 184 -9.92 8.84 9.26
CA ARG A 184 -9.82 7.42 8.87
C ARG A 184 -8.46 7.06 8.27
N TYR A 185 -7.40 7.74 8.69
CA TYR A 185 -6.08 7.31 8.30
C TYR A 185 -5.80 5.91 8.84
N ARG A 186 -5.47 5.01 7.92
CA ARG A 186 -4.85 3.74 8.25
C ARG A 186 -3.54 3.70 7.49
N PRO A 187 -2.40 3.64 8.20
CA PRO A 187 -1.11 3.74 7.57
C PRO A 187 -0.90 2.60 6.57
N PRO A 188 -0.41 2.89 5.35
CA PRO A 188 -0.11 1.84 4.41
C PRO A 188 1.02 0.97 4.95
N VAL A 189 0.91 -0.34 4.77
CA VAL A 189 2.04 -1.24 5.03
C VAL A 189 3.08 -0.98 3.95
N MET A 190 4.25 -0.51 4.36
CA MET A 190 5.36 -0.32 3.44
C MET A 190 5.88 -1.67 2.98
N ALA A 191 5.76 -1.96 1.69
CA ALA A 191 6.25 -3.20 1.10
C ALA A 191 7.77 -3.13 0.89
N ILE A 192 8.57 -3.00 1.96
CA ILE A 192 10.03 -2.83 1.86
C ILE A 192 10.70 -3.98 1.10
N ASP A 193 10.19 -5.20 1.25
CA ASP A 193 10.61 -6.38 0.48
C ASP A 193 10.43 -6.22 -1.03
N TYR A 194 9.37 -5.52 -1.46
CA TYR A 194 9.16 -5.23 -2.88
C TYR A 194 10.27 -4.31 -3.39
N TRP A 195 10.56 -3.23 -2.66
CA TRP A 195 11.61 -2.28 -3.03
C TRP A 195 12.99 -2.96 -3.05
N LYS A 196 13.31 -3.75 -2.01
CA LYS A 196 14.52 -4.56 -1.95
C LYS A 196 14.68 -5.49 -3.16
N LYS A 197 13.62 -6.22 -3.52
CA LYS A 197 13.64 -7.12 -4.68
C LYS A 197 13.73 -6.38 -6.01
N ALA A 198 13.08 -5.22 -6.12
CA ALA A 198 13.13 -4.39 -7.31
C ALA A 198 14.54 -3.81 -7.56
N ALA A 199 15.32 -3.58 -6.50
CA ALA A 199 16.73 -3.23 -6.60
C ALA A 199 17.63 -4.40 -7.06
N ALA A 200 17.26 -5.63 -6.67
CA ALA A 200 18.02 -6.83 -6.99
C ALA A 200 17.71 -7.42 -8.38
N GLY A 201 16.67 -6.92 -9.07
CA GLY A 201 16.23 -7.41 -10.37
C GLY A 201 16.27 -6.34 -11.46
N ASP A 202 16.72 -6.71 -12.67
CA ASP A 202 16.88 -5.81 -13.83
C ASP A 202 15.59 -5.35 -14.52
N ARG A 203 14.40 -5.42 -13.89
CA ARG A 203 13.12 -5.34 -14.64
C ARG A 203 12.06 -4.38 -14.14
N ALA A 204 12.35 -3.54 -13.15
CA ALA A 204 11.40 -2.50 -12.77
C ALA A 204 11.54 -1.30 -13.72
N ASP A 205 10.45 -0.94 -14.40
CA ASP A 205 10.33 0.34 -15.08
C ASP A 205 10.14 1.43 -14.01
N TRP A 206 11.13 2.31 -13.91
CA TRP A 206 11.14 3.46 -13.01
C TRP A 206 10.70 4.76 -13.71
N GLY A 207 10.43 4.71 -15.01
CA GLY A 207 10.08 5.88 -15.81
C GLY A 207 11.23 6.88 -15.87
N SER A 208 10.93 8.16 -15.59
CA SER A 208 11.93 9.23 -15.57
C SER A 208 12.75 9.31 -14.28
N TYR A 209 12.56 8.37 -13.35
CA TYR A 209 13.20 8.39 -12.04
C TYR A 209 14.50 7.59 -12.02
N THR A 210 15.49 8.14 -11.31
CA THR A 210 16.60 7.34 -10.81
C THR A 210 16.17 6.57 -9.55
N TYR A 211 16.53 5.30 -9.42
CA TYR A 211 16.13 4.47 -8.29
C TYR A 211 17.31 4.09 -7.40
N HIS A 212 17.13 4.23 -6.10
CA HIS A 212 18.11 3.90 -5.07
C HIS A 212 17.45 3.07 -3.97
N TYR A 213 18.00 1.90 -3.70
CA TYR A 213 17.68 1.12 -2.50
C TYR A 213 18.84 1.17 -1.51
N ILE A 214 18.52 1.40 -0.24
CA ILE A 214 19.51 1.48 0.84
C ILE A 214 19.05 0.58 1.98
N ASP A 215 19.90 -0.37 2.37
CA ASP A 215 19.68 -1.27 3.49
C ASP A 215 20.29 -0.64 4.75
N GLY A 216 19.43 -0.25 5.71
CA GLY A 216 19.81 0.49 6.91
C GLY A 216 19.56 2.01 6.84
N SER A 217 19.62 2.66 8.00
CA SER A 217 19.44 4.11 8.13
C SER A 217 20.54 4.90 7.42
N THR A 218 20.17 6.05 6.83
CA THR A 218 21.09 6.82 5.97
C THR A 218 20.84 8.32 6.04
N SER A 219 21.81 9.10 5.59
CA SER A 219 21.63 10.51 5.29
C SER A 219 21.65 10.75 3.78
N LEU A 220 20.64 11.43 3.27
CA LEU A 220 20.55 11.82 1.87
C LEU A 220 21.07 13.26 1.70
N PRO A 221 21.63 13.59 0.52
CA PRO A 221 22.06 14.95 0.27
C PRO A 221 20.87 15.92 0.29
N PRO A 222 21.10 17.19 0.67
CA PRO A 222 20.02 18.18 0.79
C PRO A 222 19.40 18.56 -0.55
N VAL A 223 20.09 18.33 -1.67
CA VAL A 223 19.61 18.63 -3.02
C VAL A 223 19.30 17.32 -3.73
N LEU A 224 18.02 17.10 -4.07
CA LEU A 224 17.52 15.88 -4.70
C LEU A 224 16.61 16.24 -5.88
N SER A 225 16.71 15.50 -6.98
CA SER A 225 15.78 15.68 -8.09
C SER A 225 15.50 14.39 -8.84
N LYS A 226 14.24 14.15 -9.23
CA LYS A 226 13.80 13.04 -10.10
C LYS A 226 14.34 11.68 -9.66
N ALA A 227 14.21 11.41 -8.37
CA ALA A 227 14.73 10.20 -7.74
C ALA A 227 13.71 9.53 -6.83
N ILE A 228 13.76 8.20 -6.81
CA ILE A 228 13.05 7.34 -5.86
C ILE A 228 14.10 6.75 -4.90
N TYR A 229 14.01 7.09 -3.63
CA TYR A 229 14.81 6.50 -2.55
C TYR A 229 13.93 5.56 -1.74
N ALA A 230 14.27 4.28 -1.70
CA ALA A 230 13.67 3.31 -0.80
C ALA A 230 14.71 2.87 0.24
N VAL A 231 14.44 3.20 1.50
CA VAL A 231 15.38 3.02 2.62
C VAL A 231 14.76 2.07 3.63
N ASP A 232 15.45 0.97 3.92
CA ASP A 232 15.08 0.06 5.02
C ASP A 232 15.72 0.54 6.34
N GLY A 233 15.24 1.68 6.82
CA GLY A 233 15.73 2.35 8.00
C GLY A 233 15.21 3.78 8.08
N ASP A 234 15.89 4.62 8.87
CA ASP A 234 15.59 6.03 9.01
C ASP A 234 16.32 6.87 7.94
N VAL A 235 15.73 8.00 7.55
CA VAL A 235 16.32 8.95 6.60
C VAL A 235 16.54 10.30 7.28
N LEU A 236 17.75 10.84 7.17
CA LEU A 236 18.06 12.22 7.56
C LEU A 236 18.47 13.05 6.34
N ILE A 237 17.81 14.17 6.12
CA ILE A 237 18.18 15.20 5.14
C ILE A 237 18.53 16.45 5.92
N HIS A 238 19.81 16.87 5.89
CA HIS A 238 20.30 18.00 6.68
C HIS A 238 20.83 19.12 5.79
N GLY A 239 20.43 20.36 6.09
CA GLY A 239 20.82 21.58 5.36
C GLY A 239 19.64 22.25 4.67
N SER A 240 19.91 23.14 3.70
CA SER A 240 18.86 23.73 2.86
C SER A 240 18.29 22.67 1.94
N VAL A 241 17.17 22.05 2.36
CA VAL A 241 16.55 20.94 1.66
C VAL A 241 15.89 21.47 0.38
N GLN A 242 16.37 21.04 -0.78
CA GLN A 242 15.87 21.37 -2.11
C GLN A 242 15.54 20.06 -2.84
N MET A 243 14.28 19.64 -2.75
CA MET A 243 13.77 18.45 -3.43
C MET A 243 12.84 18.87 -4.55
N ALA A 244 13.04 18.29 -5.74
CA ALA A 244 12.17 18.51 -6.91
C ALA A 244 11.78 17.17 -7.55
N ASP A 245 10.49 16.88 -7.65
CA ASP A 245 9.97 15.61 -8.17
C ASP A 245 10.65 14.40 -7.50
N CYS A 246 10.67 14.32 -6.16
CA CYS A 246 11.32 13.21 -5.45
C CYS A 246 10.32 12.32 -4.70
N ILE A 247 10.62 11.03 -4.62
CA ILE A 247 9.85 10.07 -3.84
C ILE A 247 10.80 9.42 -2.83
N ILE A 248 10.59 9.68 -1.54
CA ILE A 248 11.39 9.09 -0.47
C ILE A 248 10.49 8.19 0.36
N ILE A 249 10.92 6.94 0.51
CA ILE A 249 10.19 5.88 1.18
C ILE A 249 11.14 5.30 2.23
N ALA A 250 10.76 5.30 3.50
CA ALA A 250 11.61 4.85 4.60
C ALA A 250 10.84 3.94 5.55
N SER A 251 11.34 2.75 5.86
CA SER A 251 10.67 1.85 6.82
C SER A 251 10.64 2.42 8.25
N GLY A 252 11.56 3.33 8.56
CA GLY A 252 11.64 4.09 9.82
C GLY A 252 11.08 5.53 9.72
N ASP A 253 11.78 6.46 10.39
CA ASP A 253 11.46 7.88 10.41
C ASP A 253 12.09 8.60 9.20
N ILE A 254 11.44 9.64 8.67
CA ILE A 254 12.04 10.59 7.71
C ILE A 254 12.20 11.92 8.42
N SER A 255 13.42 12.44 8.50
CA SER A 255 13.74 13.71 9.15
C SER A 255 14.37 14.67 8.14
N ALA A 256 13.71 15.80 7.88
CA ALA A 256 14.23 16.88 7.05
C ALA A 256 14.49 18.09 7.94
N ALA A 257 15.76 18.42 8.15
CA ALA A 257 16.17 19.43 9.11
C ALA A 257 17.07 20.48 8.46
N ASN A 258 16.62 21.73 8.50
CA ASN A 258 17.41 22.88 8.10
C ASN A 258 17.71 23.75 9.34
N THR A 259 18.95 23.67 9.81
CA THR A 259 19.47 24.48 10.92
C THR A 259 20.09 25.80 10.45
N GLY A 260 20.05 26.09 9.14
CA GLY A 260 20.61 27.30 8.56
C GLY A 260 19.56 28.39 8.32
N SER A 261 20.04 29.55 7.86
CA SER A 261 19.23 30.73 7.55
C SER A 261 18.69 30.74 6.10
N GLN A 262 18.66 29.59 5.43
CA GLN A 262 18.15 29.48 4.07
C GLN A 262 16.77 28.84 4.08
N SER A 263 15.95 29.16 3.08
CA SER A 263 14.68 28.46 2.90
C SER A 263 14.90 27.02 2.44
N SER A 264 13.89 26.19 2.68
CA SER A 264 13.81 24.81 2.18
C SER A 264 12.62 24.69 1.23
N ASN A 265 12.76 23.89 0.18
CA ASN A 265 11.68 23.55 -0.73
C ASN A 265 11.61 22.03 -0.93
N ILE A 266 10.46 21.45 -0.61
CA ILE A 266 10.21 20.02 -0.75
C ILE A 266 9.07 19.83 -1.74
N GLU A 267 9.41 19.42 -2.96
CA GLU A 267 8.45 18.98 -3.97
C GLU A 267 8.56 17.45 -4.16
N GLY A 268 7.47 16.74 -3.83
CA GLY A 268 7.44 15.29 -3.95
C GLY A 268 6.63 14.55 -2.87
N LEU A 269 7.01 13.30 -2.63
CA LEU A 269 6.42 12.40 -1.66
C LEU A 269 7.44 12.01 -0.58
N LEU A 270 7.07 12.21 0.68
CA LEU A 270 7.74 11.61 1.84
C LEU A 270 6.81 10.54 2.43
N PHE A 271 7.22 9.28 2.38
CA PHE A 271 6.49 8.15 2.95
C PHE A 271 7.32 7.45 4.03
N ALA A 272 7.00 7.71 5.29
CA ALA A 272 7.65 7.12 6.47
C ALA A 272 6.80 6.00 7.08
N GLY A 273 7.46 4.89 7.41
CA GLY A 273 6.89 3.77 8.16
C GLY A 273 6.70 4.06 9.66
N ARG A 274 7.25 5.17 10.16
CA ARG A 274 7.01 5.73 11.49
C ARG A 274 6.63 7.21 11.41
N ASN A 275 7.53 8.15 11.67
CA ASN A 275 7.22 9.57 11.73
C ASN A 275 7.88 10.37 10.60
N ILE A 276 7.29 11.50 10.25
CA ILE A 276 7.95 12.54 9.47
C ILE A 276 8.27 13.69 10.42
N ASN A 277 9.56 14.04 10.53
CA ASN A 277 10.04 15.16 11.34
C ASN A 277 10.54 16.26 10.40
N LEU A 278 9.94 17.44 10.49
CA LEU A 278 10.29 18.61 9.71
C LEU A 278 10.86 19.65 10.67
N TYR A 279 12.05 20.16 10.37
CA TYR A 279 12.66 21.21 11.16
C TYR A 279 13.19 22.35 10.29
N GLN A 280 12.85 23.58 10.66
CA GLN A 280 13.27 24.79 9.97
C GLN A 280 13.61 25.90 10.99
N ALA A 281 14.87 26.30 11.05
CA ALA A 281 15.36 27.23 12.08
C ALA A 281 14.84 28.67 11.93
N GLU A 282 15.01 29.31 10.77
CA GLU A 282 14.73 30.75 10.61
C GLU A 282 13.77 31.05 9.44
N GLU A 283 14.19 30.73 8.21
CA GLU A 283 13.42 31.05 7.00
C GLU A 283 12.25 30.09 6.77
N GLU A 284 11.53 30.21 5.65
CA GLU A 284 10.42 29.31 5.33
C GLU A 284 10.88 27.93 4.82
N MET A 285 10.14 26.87 5.19
CA MET A 285 10.15 25.58 4.51
C MET A 285 8.84 25.42 3.74
N ARG A 286 8.93 25.36 2.41
CA ARG A 286 7.78 25.16 1.53
C ARG A 286 7.67 23.69 1.16
N ILE A 287 6.47 23.14 1.29
CA ILE A 287 6.19 21.75 0.97
C ILE A 287 5.06 21.73 -0.06
N TYR A 288 5.41 21.34 -1.27
CA TYR A 288 4.48 21.09 -2.37
C TYR A 288 4.46 19.58 -2.63
N GLY A 289 3.72 18.85 -1.80
CA GLY A 289 3.91 17.41 -1.75
C GLY A 289 2.90 16.65 -0.91
N ASN A 290 3.08 15.33 -0.88
CA ASN A 290 2.36 14.43 0.02
C ASN A 290 3.28 14.01 1.16
N LEU A 291 2.80 14.17 2.40
CA LEU A 291 3.44 13.66 3.60
C LEU A 291 2.62 12.48 4.12
N VAL A 292 3.23 11.30 4.13
CA VAL A 292 2.62 10.03 4.57
C VAL A 292 3.44 9.45 5.70
N ALA A 293 2.95 9.55 6.94
CA ALA A 293 3.61 9.03 8.13
C ALA A 293 2.75 7.96 8.80
N ALA A 294 3.29 6.79 9.12
CA ALA A 294 2.48 5.78 9.79
C ALA A 294 2.06 6.16 11.23
N GLY A 295 2.91 6.94 11.88
CA GLY A 295 2.70 7.63 13.15
C GLY A 295 2.40 9.11 12.89
N ASN A 296 3.23 10.01 13.40
CA ASN A 296 2.95 11.44 13.40
C ASN A 296 3.75 12.21 12.34
N ILE A 297 3.20 13.36 11.96
CA ILE A 297 3.96 14.42 11.32
C ILE A 297 4.28 15.44 12.40
N ASN A 298 5.57 15.69 12.61
CA ASN A 298 6.09 16.57 13.63
C ASN A 298 6.79 17.75 12.93
N ALA A 299 6.41 18.96 13.27
CA ALA A 299 6.96 20.17 12.68
C ALA A 299 7.57 21.04 13.77
N GLY A 300 8.88 21.30 13.73
CA GLY A 300 9.56 22.29 14.56
C GLY A 300 9.98 23.47 13.71
N CYS A 301 9.46 24.67 13.93
CA CYS A 301 9.78 25.82 13.10
C CYS A 301 10.01 27.10 13.90
N GLY A 302 11.16 27.75 13.70
CA GLY A 302 11.36 29.15 14.09
C GLY A 302 10.89 30.13 13.01
N GLY A 303 10.87 29.69 11.74
CA GLY A 303 10.17 30.35 10.63
C GLY A 303 8.78 29.75 10.36
N ASN A 304 8.35 29.71 9.11
CA ASN A 304 7.09 29.03 8.75
C ASN A 304 7.35 27.73 7.98
N ILE A 305 6.60 26.67 8.30
CA ILE A 305 6.48 25.50 7.43
C ILE A 305 5.16 25.64 6.69
N CYS A 306 5.23 25.87 5.38
CA CYS A 306 4.09 26.11 4.52
C CYS A 306 3.78 24.86 3.69
N LEU A 307 2.66 24.21 3.97
CA LEU A 307 2.16 23.10 3.17
C LEU A 307 1.12 23.57 2.16
N THR A 308 1.35 23.23 0.90
CA THR A 308 0.41 23.46 -0.18
C THR A 308 0.03 22.13 -0.80
N SER A 309 -1.28 21.90 -0.95
CA SER A 309 -1.76 20.74 -1.70
C SER A 309 -1.15 20.73 -3.10
N PRO A 310 -0.56 19.61 -3.51
CA PRO A 310 -0.12 19.42 -4.88
C PRO A 310 -1.36 19.25 -5.76
N SER A 311 -1.91 20.35 -6.28
CA SER A 311 -2.88 20.30 -7.37
C SER A 311 -2.18 19.63 -8.56
N ASP A 312 -2.54 18.39 -8.84
CA ASP A 312 -2.04 17.50 -9.92
C ASP A 312 -1.01 16.42 -9.57
N GLN A 313 -0.29 16.49 -8.44
CA GLN A 313 0.65 15.45 -7.98
C GLN A 313 1.50 14.85 -9.12
N GLU A 314 2.04 15.71 -9.99
CA GLU A 314 2.69 15.25 -11.22
C GLU A 314 3.84 14.29 -10.93
N TYR A 315 4.57 14.48 -9.82
CA TYR A 315 5.62 13.57 -9.40
C TYR A 315 5.10 12.13 -9.23
N VAL A 316 3.93 11.90 -8.61
CA VAL A 316 3.39 10.52 -8.53
C VAL A 316 2.80 10.07 -9.87
N ARG A 317 2.12 10.96 -10.60
CA ARG A 317 1.53 10.64 -11.92
C ARG A 317 2.55 10.40 -13.02
N ARG A 318 3.82 10.74 -12.83
CA ARG A 318 4.93 10.40 -13.76
C ARG A 318 5.57 9.06 -13.44
N ALA A 319 5.41 8.54 -12.22
CA ALA A 319 5.92 7.21 -11.87
C ALA A 319 5.18 6.11 -12.66
N PRO A 320 5.79 5.00 -13.05
CA PRO A 320 5.05 3.92 -13.75
C PRO A 320 3.96 3.28 -12.88
N LEU A 321 2.97 2.62 -13.52
CA LEU A 321 1.78 2.06 -12.85
C LEU A 321 2.15 1.10 -11.70
N GLY A 322 3.15 0.23 -11.95
CA GLY A 322 3.65 -0.72 -10.96
C GLY A 322 4.21 -0.05 -9.71
N ILE A 323 4.84 1.13 -9.85
CA ILE A 323 5.37 1.92 -8.75
C ILE A 323 4.22 2.57 -7.97
N ARG A 324 3.27 3.20 -8.67
CA ARG A 324 2.10 3.86 -8.03
C ARG A 324 1.35 2.91 -7.10
N ASN A 325 1.16 1.66 -7.53
CA ASN A 325 0.48 0.63 -6.74
C ASN A 325 1.17 0.29 -5.42
N LYS A 326 2.49 0.52 -5.34
CA LYS A 326 3.34 0.19 -4.19
C LYS A 326 3.60 1.37 -3.26
N LEU A 327 3.23 2.59 -3.67
CA LEU A 327 3.29 3.78 -2.80
C LEU A 327 2.22 3.79 -1.71
N GLY A 328 1.27 2.85 -1.73
CA GLY A 328 0.36 2.62 -0.61
C GLY A 328 -0.77 3.64 -0.46
N PHE A 329 -0.86 4.64 -1.33
CA PHE A 329 -2.08 5.43 -1.48
C PHE A 329 -3.21 4.48 -1.87
N LEU A 330 -4.34 4.53 -1.15
CA LEU A 330 -5.35 3.45 -1.11
C LEU A 330 -4.86 2.22 -0.33
N SER A 331 -4.58 2.40 0.96
CA SER A 331 -4.24 1.31 1.87
C SER A 331 -5.44 0.38 2.08
N MET A 332 -5.22 -0.93 2.00
CA MET A 332 -6.27 -1.92 2.24
C MET A 332 -6.68 -1.94 3.70
N ILE A 333 -7.93 -1.57 3.96
CA ILE A 333 -8.58 -1.62 5.27
C ILE A 333 -9.03 -3.05 5.56
N SER A 334 -9.61 -3.72 4.55
CA SER A 334 -10.09 -5.09 4.70
C SER A 334 -9.97 -5.81 3.37
N TYR A 335 -9.69 -7.10 3.44
CA TYR A 335 -9.75 -8.01 2.32
C TYR A 335 -10.73 -9.12 2.68
N LYS A 336 -11.68 -9.37 1.80
CA LYS A 336 -12.71 -10.41 2.01
C LYS A 336 -12.90 -11.22 0.74
N GLU A 337 -12.75 -12.53 0.87
CA GLU A 337 -13.28 -13.44 -0.13
C GLU A 337 -14.80 -13.53 0.05
N ILE A 338 -15.53 -13.23 -1.03
CA ILE A 338 -16.99 -13.37 -1.04
C ILE A 338 -17.31 -14.75 -1.59
N MET A 339 -17.80 -15.63 -0.72
CA MET A 339 -18.37 -16.90 -1.17
C MET A 339 -19.67 -16.65 -1.94
N ASN A 340 -19.83 -17.34 -3.07
CA ASN A 340 -21.11 -17.40 -3.77
C ASN A 340 -22.10 -18.28 -3.00
#